data_AF-A0A1I3PER2-F1
#
_entry.id   AF-A0A1I3PER2-F1
#
_cell.length_a   1.000
_cell.length_b   1.000
_cell.length_c   1.000
_cell.angle_alpha   90.00
_cell.angle_beta   90.00
_cell.angle_gamma   90.00
#
_symmetry.space_group_name_H-M   'P 1'
#
loop_
_entity.id
_entity.type
_entity.pdbx_description
1 polymer ?
#
loop_
_entity_poly.entity_id
_entity_poly.type
_entity_poly.pdbx_seq_one_letter_code
_entity_poly.pdbx_strand_id
1 'polypeptide(L)'
;MNILEVIKEQITSVKEKTDTFIKNIDIEKWNVSPEILETNMNWQIGHLILANYLHGIASISGVNEQVRERINMQDFKKFYGPGSLPTMHLDEKPNNEGLLDLYEFIFDLIFIEINKINMEELNSETSIPNPIAKTKYEALMTLIKHQSWHNGQIAILDRVIRNQ
;
A
#
# COMPACT_ATOMS: atom_id res chain seq x y z
N MET A 1 25.01 -6.48 -7.79
CA MET A 1 23.60 -6.36 -7.36
C MET A 1 22.72 -6.91 -8.47
N ASN A 2 21.81 -7.84 -8.18
CA ASN A 2 20.89 -8.39 -9.18
C ASN A 2 19.58 -7.58 -9.20
N ILE A 3 18.71 -7.83 -10.18
CA ILE A 3 17.47 -7.04 -10.35
C ILE A 3 16.47 -7.22 -9.20
N LEU A 4 16.41 -8.39 -8.56
CA LEU A 4 15.55 -8.62 -7.39
C LEU A 4 16.02 -7.78 -6.20
N GLU A 5 17.33 -7.68 -5.98
CA GLU A 5 17.89 -6.83 -4.93
C GLU A 5 17.58 -5.35 -5.21
N VAL A 6 17.71 -4.88 -6.46
CA VAL A 6 17.28 -3.51 -6.83
C VAL A 6 15.79 -3.30 -6.52
N ILE A 7 14.92 -4.24 -6.87
CA ILE A 7 13.49 -4.12 -6.59
C ILE A 7 13.23 -4.02 -5.08
N LYS A 8 13.85 -4.88 -4.27
CA LYS A 8 13.73 -4.85 -2.80
C LYS A 8 14.21 -3.52 -2.22
N GLU A 9 15.33 -3.01 -2.69
CA GLU A 9 15.85 -1.69 -2.27
C GLU A 9 14.87 -0.56 -2.64
N GLN A 10 14.30 -0.60 -3.84
CA GLN A 10 13.32 0.41 -4.26
C GLN A 10 12.01 0.34 -3.45
N ILE A 11 11.51 -0.86 -3.16
CA ILE A 11 10.34 -1.07 -2.28
C ILE A 11 10.64 -0.54 -0.88
N THR A 12 11.81 -0.86 -0.34
CA THR A 12 12.27 -0.36 0.96
C THR A 12 12.30 1.17 0.97
N SER A 13 12.90 1.79 -0.05
CA SER A 13 13.03 3.23 -0.14
C SER A 13 11.66 3.94 -0.16
N VAL A 14 10.69 3.43 -0.94
CA VAL A 14 9.34 4.04 -0.97
C VAL A 14 8.57 3.78 0.32
N LYS A 15 8.79 2.65 1.02
CA LYS A 15 8.24 2.38 2.36
C LYS A 15 8.80 3.34 3.40
N GLU A 16 10.12 3.48 3.49
CA GLU A 16 10.77 4.37 4.45
C GLU A 16 10.29 5.82 4.31
N LYS A 17 9.97 6.23 3.09
CA LYS A 17 9.37 7.54 2.84
C LYS A 17 7.97 7.65 3.44
N THR A 18 7.12 6.63 3.30
CA THR A 18 5.82 6.56 3.98
C THR A 18 5.98 6.52 5.50
N ASP A 19 6.91 5.70 6.02
CA ASP A 19 7.20 5.55 7.45
C ASP A 19 7.63 6.88 8.09
N THR A 20 8.34 7.73 7.34
CA THR A 20 8.68 9.08 7.80
C THR A 20 7.42 9.91 8.04
N PHE A 21 6.40 9.81 7.18
CA PHE A 21 5.13 10.51 7.40
C PHE A 21 4.31 9.90 8.53
N ILE A 22 4.29 8.57 8.64
CA ILE A 22 3.65 7.85 9.76
C ILE A 22 4.22 8.35 11.10
N LYS A 23 5.53 8.57 11.19
CA LYS A 23 6.20 9.09 12.40
C LYS A 23 5.92 10.57 12.68
N ASN A 24 5.68 11.37 11.64
CA ASN A 24 5.57 12.83 11.75
C ASN A 24 4.13 13.33 11.90
N ILE A 25 3.14 12.60 11.37
CA ILE A 25 1.73 12.98 11.45
C ILE A 25 1.11 12.26 12.66
N ASP A 26 0.71 13.02 13.67
CA ASP A 26 0.04 12.50 14.87
C ASP A 26 -1.10 11.55 14.49
N ILE A 27 -1.12 10.36 15.10
CA ILE A 27 -2.09 9.30 14.79
C ILE A 27 -3.55 9.75 14.98
N GLU A 28 -3.79 10.67 15.92
CA GLU A 28 -5.10 11.29 16.16
C GLU A 28 -5.58 12.14 14.97
N LYS A 29 -4.65 12.68 14.18
CA LYS A 29 -4.96 13.52 13.00
C LYS A 29 -5.17 12.70 11.73
N TRP A 30 -5.03 11.37 11.77
CA TRP A 30 -5.09 10.56 10.56
C TRP A 30 -6.44 10.57 9.86
N ASN A 31 -7.52 10.89 10.57
CA ASN A 31 -8.87 11.01 10.01
C ASN A 31 -9.21 12.44 9.56
N VAL A 32 -8.32 13.42 9.79
CA VAL A 32 -8.53 14.81 9.36
C VAL A 32 -8.37 14.92 7.85
N SER A 33 -9.45 15.32 7.18
CA SER A 33 -9.46 15.67 5.76
C SER A 33 -9.54 17.18 5.59
N PRO A 34 -8.46 17.86 5.19
CA PRO A 34 -8.51 19.30 4.86
C PRO A 34 -9.51 19.59 3.74
N GLU A 35 -10.25 20.70 3.80
CA GLU A 35 -11.26 21.05 2.78
C GLU A 35 -10.70 21.11 1.34
N ILE A 36 -9.43 21.50 1.22
CA ILE A 36 -8.73 21.62 -0.07
C ILE A 36 -8.16 20.28 -0.59
N LEU A 37 -8.27 19.19 0.17
CA LEU A 37 -7.76 17.87 -0.17
C LEU A 37 -8.79 16.79 0.15
N GLU A 38 -9.26 16.07 -0.87
CA GLU A 38 -10.16 14.93 -0.70
C GLU A 38 -9.43 13.65 -0.24
N THR A 39 -8.59 13.76 0.79
CA THR A 39 -7.86 12.63 1.37
C THR A 39 -7.53 12.84 2.85
N ASN A 40 -7.09 11.78 3.53
CA ASN A 40 -6.51 11.82 4.87
C ASN A 40 -5.52 10.66 5.03
N MET A 41 -4.78 10.62 6.14
CA MET A 41 -3.74 9.62 6.34
C MET A 41 -4.33 8.20 6.44
N ASN A 42 -5.48 8.03 7.13
CA ASN A 42 -6.15 6.73 7.22
C ASN A 42 -6.49 6.17 5.83
N TRP A 43 -7.06 6.99 4.95
CA TRP A 43 -7.39 6.58 3.59
C TRP A 43 -6.14 6.25 2.77
N GLN A 44 -5.09 7.09 2.88
CA GLN A 44 -3.84 6.87 2.16
C GLN A 44 -3.17 5.54 2.53
N ILE A 45 -3.07 5.24 3.83
CA ILE A 45 -2.49 3.98 4.31
C ILE A 45 -3.36 2.78 3.91
N GLY A 46 -4.68 2.87 4.07
CA GLY A 46 -5.59 1.80 3.67
C GLY A 46 -5.58 1.53 2.16
N HIS A 47 -5.45 2.58 1.35
CA HIS A 47 -5.33 2.45 -0.11
C HIS A 47 -4.00 1.80 -0.50
N LEU A 48 -2.91 2.19 0.16
CA LEU A 48 -1.60 1.55 -0.04
C LEU A 48 -1.63 0.07 0.32
N ILE A 49 -2.29 -0.34 1.41
CA ILE A 49 -2.47 -1.76 1.79
C ILE A 49 -3.10 -2.55 0.64
N LEU A 50 -4.20 -2.05 0.05
CA LEU A 50 -4.87 -2.70 -1.07
C LEU A 50 -3.97 -2.84 -2.30
N ALA A 51 -3.32 -1.74 -2.69
CA ALA A 51 -2.46 -1.72 -3.87
C ALA A 51 -1.23 -2.62 -3.68
N ASN A 52 -0.61 -2.57 -2.51
CA ASN A 52 0.58 -3.33 -2.18
C ASN A 52 0.28 -4.82 -2.05
N TYR A 53 -0.90 -5.20 -1.52
CA TYR A 53 -1.37 -6.58 -1.61
C TYR A 53 -1.52 -7.05 -3.07
N LEU A 54 -2.22 -6.29 -3.91
CA LEU A 54 -2.45 -6.68 -5.30
C LEU A 54 -1.13 -6.83 -6.05
N HIS A 55 -0.28 -5.81 -6.01
CA HIS A 55 0.93 -5.74 -6.84
C HIS A 55 2.10 -6.52 -6.25
N GLY A 56 2.27 -6.50 -4.92
CA GLY A 56 3.43 -7.05 -4.23
C GLY A 56 3.25 -8.46 -3.68
N ILE A 57 2.03 -8.99 -3.63
CA ILE A 57 1.75 -10.35 -3.14
C ILE A 57 0.94 -11.10 -4.20
N ALA A 58 -0.31 -10.68 -4.42
CA ALA A 58 -1.25 -11.46 -5.21
C ALA A 58 -0.79 -11.65 -6.66
N SER A 59 -0.20 -10.62 -7.26
CA SER A 59 0.32 -10.68 -8.63
C SER A 59 1.59 -11.52 -8.77
N ILE A 60 2.35 -11.77 -7.70
CA ILE A 60 3.63 -12.51 -7.77
C ILE A 60 3.54 -13.95 -7.27
N SER A 61 2.65 -14.23 -6.33
CA SER A 61 2.50 -15.56 -5.69
C SER A 61 1.06 -16.04 -5.53
N GLY A 62 0.07 -15.26 -5.97
CA GLY A 62 -1.34 -15.65 -5.93
C GLY A 62 -2.05 -15.21 -4.65
N VAL A 63 -3.30 -15.64 -4.49
CA VAL A 63 -4.10 -15.32 -3.31
C VAL A 63 -3.40 -15.83 -2.05
N ASN A 64 -3.22 -14.96 -1.06
CA ASN A 64 -2.50 -15.28 0.17
C ASN A 64 -3.47 -15.50 1.34
N GLU A 65 -3.37 -16.64 2.01
CA GLU A 65 -4.26 -17.02 3.12
C GLU A 65 -4.14 -16.09 4.32
N GLN A 66 -2.92 -15.70 4.68
CA GLN A 66 -2.69 -14.84 5.86
C GLN A 66 -3.34 -13.46 5.68
N VAL A 67 -3.35 -12.96 4.44
CA VAL A 67 -4.07 -11.72 4.11
C VAL A 67 -5.58 -11.94 4.22
N ARG A 68 -6.11 -13.06 3.73
CA ARG A 68 -7.53 -13.37 3.80
C ARG A 68 -8.03 -13.50 5.24
N GLU A 69 -7.21 -14.05 6.13
CA GLU A 69 -7.52 -14.21 7.56
C GLU A 69 -7.55 -12.88 8.31
N ARG A 70 -6.71 -11.91 7.92
CA ARG A 70 -6.59 -10.62 8.62
C ARG A 70 -7.38 -9.48 7.99
N ILE A 71 -7.63 -9.54 6.69
CA ILE A 71 -8.20 -8.45 5.91
C ILE A 71 -9.45 -8.95 5.19
N ASN A 72 -10.62 -8.43 5.58
CA ASN A 72 -11.82 -8.56 4.77
C ASN A 72 -11.65 -7.69 3.51
N MET A 73 -11.23 -8.33 2.41
CA MET A 73 -10.93 -7.65 1.15
C MET A 73 -12.15 -6.97 0.52
N GLN A 74 -13.38 -7.44 0.81
CA GLN A 74 -14.61 -6.79 0.34
C GLN A 74 -14.80 -5.44 1.02
N ASP A 75 -14.69 -5.41 2.35
CA ASP A 75 -14.82 -4.20 3.15
C ASP A 75 -13.66 -3.23 2.86
N PHE A 76 -12.43 -3.74 2.76
CA PHE A 76 -11.28 -2.90 2.41
C PHE A 76 -11.46 -2.22 1.06
N LYS A 77 -11.94 -2.92 0.03
CA LYS A 77 -12.24 -2.32 -1.28
C LYS A 77 -13.34 -1.26 -1.19
N LYS A 78 -14.38 -1.49 -0.37
CA LYS A 78 -15.42 -0.51 -0.11
C LYS A 78 -14.86 0.76 0.55
N PHE A 79 -13.92 0.62 1.49
CA PHE A 79 -13.38 1.72 2.29
C PHE A 79 -12.24 2.50 1.62
N TYR A 80 -11.41 1.80 0.86
CA TYR A 80 -10.13 2.29 0.37
C TYR A 80 -9.91 2.04 -1.13
N GLY A 81 -10.85 1.37 -1.82
CA GLY A 81 -10.73 1.10 -3.25
C GLY A 81 -10.95 2.35 -4.12
N PRO A 82 -10.70 2.25 -5.44
CA PRO A 82 -10.99 3.33 -6.38
C PRO A 82 -12.44 3.82 -6.27
N GLY A 83 -12.62 5.14 -6.19
CA GLY A 83 -13.94 5.77 -6.04
C GLY A 83 -14.45 5.87 -4.59
N SER A 84 -13.70 5.34 -3.61
CA SER A 84 -13.98 5.61 -2.19
C SER A 84 -13.48 6.99 -1.78
N LEU A 85 -14.02 7.53 -0.68
CA LEU A 85 -13.68 8.83 -0.10
C LEU A 85 -13.18 8.65 1.33
N PRO A 86 -12.28 9.53 1.81
CA PRO A 86 -11.73 9.44 3.17
C PRO A 86 -12.79 9.48 4.27
N THR A 87 -13.90 10.19 4.05
CA THR A 87 -14.99 10.41 5.01
C THR A 87 -16.09 9.34 4.97
N MET A 88 -16.05 8.39 4.04
CA MET A 88 -17.02 7.30 3.99
C MET A 88 -16.69 6.20 5.01
N HIS A 89 -17.73 5.60 5.60
CA HIS A 89 -17.64 4.43 6.48
C HIS A 89 -16.68 4.57 7.67
N LEU A 90 -16.56 5.78 8.24
CA LEU A 90 -15.60 6.06 9.34
C LEU A 90 -15.74 5.10 10.53
N ASP A 91 -16.99 4.77 10.91
CA ASP A 91 -17.27 3.87 12.04
C ASP A 91 -17.00 2.38 11.72
N GLU A 92 -16.86 2.02 10.44
CA GLU A 92 -16.59 0.64 9.99
C GLU A 92 -15.11 0.43 9.64
N LYS A 93 -14.35 1.50 9.41
CA LYS A 93 -12.92 1.44 9.08
C LYS A 93 -12.10 0.92 10.28
N PRO A 94 -10.99 0.22 10.04
CA PRO A 94 -10.01 -0.04 11.08
C PRO A 94 -9.60 1.26 11.78
N ASN A 95 -9.42 1.20 13.10
CA ASN A 95 -8.76 2.28 13.82
C ASN A 95 -7.32 2.47 13.31
N ASN A 96 -6.73 3.62 13.60
CA ASN A 96 -5.46 4.01 12.99
C ASN A 96 -4.31 3.09 13.40
N GLU A 97 -4.30 2.59 14.63
CA GLU A 97 -3.33 1.63 15.14
C GLU A 97 -3.45 0.28 14.44
N GLY A 98 -4.67 -0.25 14.30
CA GLY A 98 -4.94 -1.50 13.59
C GLY A 98 -4.63 -1.39 12.09
N LEU A 99 -4.86 -0.21 11.50
CA LEU A 99 -4.48 0.05 10.11
C LEU A 99 -2.96 0.07 9.94
N LEU A 100 -2.22 0.65 10.90
CA LEU A 100 -0.75 0.62 10.90
C LEU A 100 -0.22 -0.81 11.06
N ASP A 101 -0.81 -1.64 11.93
CA ASP A 101 -0.46 -3.06 12.05
C ASP A 101 -0.62 -3.80 10.72
N LEU A 102 -1.75 -3.57 10.02
CA LEU A 102 -2.00 -4.16 8.71
C LEU A 102 -1.03 -3.65 7.64
N TYR A 103 -0.62 -2.39 7.71
CA TYR A 103 0.38 -1.81 6.82
C TYR A 103 1.73 -2.53 6.95
N GLU A 104 2.25 -2.65 8.18
CA GLU A 104 3.52 -3.35 8.44
C GLU A 104 3.43 -4.82 8.05
N PHE A 105 2.33 -5.50 8.40
CA PHE A 105 2.07 -6.89 8.01
C PHE A 105 2.15 -7.12 6.49
N ILE A 106 1.59 -6.21 5.69
CA ILE A 106 1.65 -6.33 4.22
C ILE A 106 3.08 -6.21 3.72
N PHE A 107 3.91 -5.32 4.27
CA PHE A 107 5.32 -5.20 3.84
C PHE A 107 6.15 -6.41 4.22
N ASP A 108 6.00 -6.91 5.44
CA ASP A 108 6.68 -8.13 5.87
C ASP A 108 6.35 -9.29 4.91
N LEU A 109 5.06 -9.41 4.56
CA LEU A 109 4.60 -10.44 3.65
C LEU A 109 5.11 -10.23 2.21
N ILE A 110 5.18 -8.99 1.70
CA ILE A 110 5.78 -8.70 0.40
C ILE A 110 7.22 -9.22 0.33
N PHE A 111 8.04 -8.97 1.35
CA PHE A 111 9.42 -9.46 1.35
C PHE A 111 9.51 -10.98 1.47
N ILE A 112 8.62 -11.61 2.25
CA ILE A 112 8.51 -13.07 2.30
C ILE A 112 8.20 -13.64 0.91
N GLU A 113 7.25 -13.06 0.18
CA GLU A 113 6.83 -13.55 -1.15
C GLU A 113 7.87 -13.27 -2.23
N ILE A 114 8.51 -12.09 -2.23
CA ILE A 114 9.60 -11.76 -3.17
C ILE A 114 10.79 -12.72 -2.97
N ASN A 115 11.09 -13.15 -1.75
CA ASN A 115 12.18 -14.10 -1.49
C ASN A 115 11.89 -15.53 -1.99
N LYS A 116 10.65 -15.85 -2.37
CA LYS A 116 10.28 -17.16 -2.92
C LYS A 116 10.44 -17.26 -4.42
N ILE A 117 10.47 -16.12 -5.13
CA ILE A 117 10.58 -16.11 -6.59
C ILE A 117 12.04 -15.96 -7.03
N ASN A 118 12.39 -16.57 -8.16
CA ASN A 118 13.69 -16.38 -8.79
C ASN A 118 13.65 -15.34 -9.93
N MET A 119 14.81 -14.97 -10.48
CA MET A 119 14.91 -13.92 -11.51
C MET A 119 14.22 -14.29 -12.83
N GLU A 120 14.12 -15.57 -13.18
CA GLU A 120 13.49 -16.00 -14.44
C GLU A 120 11.96 -15.80 -14.37
N GLU A 121 11.38 -16.01 -13.19
CA GLU A 121 9.96 -15.79 -12.92
C GLU A 121 9.53 -14.32 -13.04
N LEU A 122 10.46 -13.36 -12.99
CA LEU A 122 10.12 -11.95 -13.17
C LEU A 122 9.44 -11.67 -14.52
N ASN A 123 9.79 -12.44 -15.56
CA ASN A 123 9.21 -12.31 -16.89
C ASN A 123 7.96 -13.18 -17.09
N SER A 124 7.59 -14.01 -16.11
CA SER A 124 6.36 -14.79 -16.19
C SER A 124 5.14 -13.89 -16.02
N GLU A 125 4.00 -14.38 -16.48
CA GLU A 125 2.72 -13.73 -16.21
C GLU A 125 2.46 -13.61 -14.70
N THR A 126 1.63 -12.62 -14.36
CA THR A 126 1.14 -12.44 -12.99
C THR A 126 0.34 -13.65 -12.52
N SER A 127 0.46 -14.00 -11.24
CA SER A 127 -0.22 -15.17 -10.65
C SER A 127 -1.74 -15.00 -10.55
N ILE A 128 -2.23 -13.77 -10.55
CA ILE A 128 -3.63 -13.42 -10.74
C ILE A 128 -3.73 -12.28 -11.75
N PRO A 129 -4.88 -12.10 -12.45
CA PRO A 129 -5.07 -10.97 -13.35
C PRO A 129 -4.81 -9.63 -12.66
N ASN A 130 -3.90 -8.84 -13.24
CA ASN A 130 -3.61 -7.49 -12.79
C ASN A 130 -4.09 -6.47 -13.84
N PRO A 131 -4.75 -5.37 -13.44
CA PRO A 131 -5.32 -4.41 -14.40
C PRO A 131 -4.29 -3.63 -15.21
N ILE A 132 -3.03 -3.56 -14.76
CA ILE A 132 -2.00 -2.70 -15.35
C ILE A 132 -0.75 -3.51 -15.75
N ALA A 133 -0.37 -4.50 -14.94
CA ALA A 133 0.83 -5.31 -15.15
C ALA A 133 0.51 -6.65 -15.83
N LYS A 134 1.35 -7.07 -16.76
CA LYS A 134 1.28 -8.39 -17.40
C LYS A 134 2.22 -9.38 -16.73
N THR A 135 3.41 -8.93 -16.31
CA THR A 135 4.43 -9.77 -15.70
C THR A 135 4.62 -9.50 -14.20
N LYS A 136 5.23 -10.45 -13.48
CA LYS A 136 5.60 -10.27 -12.06
C LYS A 136 6.53 -9.05 -11.88
N TYR A 137 7.46 -8.83 -12.80
CA TYR A 137 8.32 -7.64 -12.82
C TYR A 137 7.50 -6.35 -12.93
N GLU A 138 6.58 -6.27 -13.90
CA GLU A 138 5.73 -5.09 -14.08
C GLU A 138 4.85 -4.82 -12.86
N ALA A 139 4.37 -5.87 -12.18
CA ALA A 139 3.59 -5.73 -10.97
C ALA A 139 4.42 -5.10 -9.83
N LEU A 140 5.63 -5.61 -9.58
CA LEU A 140 6.54 -5.05 -8.57
C LEU A 140 6.96 -3.60 -8.89
N MET A 141 7.20 -3.29 -10.17
CA MET A 141 7.47 -1.93 -10.59
C MET A 141 6.25 -1.02 -10.43
N THR A 142 5.04 -1.55 -10.61
CA THR A 142 3.79 -0.81 -10.38
C THR A 142 3.60 -0.50 -8.90
N LEU A 143 3.91 -1.44 -7.99
CA LEU A 143 3.92 -1.19 -6.55
C LEU A 143 4.80 0.02 -6.22
N ILE A 144 6.07 -0.01 -6.65
CA ILE A 144 7.04 1.05 -6.35
C ILE A 144 6.53 2.41 -6.84
N LYS A 145 6.08 2.48 -8.09
CA LYS A 145 5.57 3.71 -8.71
C LYS A 145 4.31 4.22 -7.99
N HIS A 146 3.38 3.32 -7.70
CA HIS A 146 2.12 3.66 -7.05
C HIS A 146 2.35 4.23 -5.66
N GLN A 147 3.18 3.55 -4.86
CA GLN A 147 3.52 4.06 -3.54
C GLN A 147 4.29 5.37 -3.58
N SER A 148 5.22 5.54 -4.54
CA SER A 148 5.91 6.81 -4.72
C SER A 148 4.95 7.96 -5.07
N TRP A 149 3.89 7.70 -5.84
CA TRP A 149 2.86 8.70 -6.12
C TRP A 149 2.11 9.06 -4.83
N HIS A 150 1.64 8.08 -4.08
CA HIS A 150 0.93 8.32 -2.82
C HIS A 150 1.82 9.00 -1.77
N ASN A 151 3.12 8.72 -1.73
CA ASN A 151 4.07 9.48 -0.92
C ASN A 151 4.07 10.98 -1.26
N GLY A 152 3.91 11.35 -2.53
CA GLY A 152 3.73 12.74 -2.96
C GLY A 152 2.43 13.35 -2.43
N GLN A 153 1.32 12.59 -2.46
CA GLN A 153 0.03 13.04 -1.92
C GLN A 153 0.09 13.23 -0.40
N ILE A 154 0.68 12.28 0.32
CA ILE A 154 0.88 12.34 1.77
C ILE A 154 1.80 13.52 2.13
N ALA A 155 2.84 13.81 1.33
CA ALA A 155 3.68 14.97 1.55
C ALA A 155 2.92 16.30 1.48
N ILE A 156 1.94 16.41 0.57
CA ILE A 156 1.08 17.60 0.46
C ILE A 156 0.11 17.64 1.65
N LEU A 157 -0.51 16.51 1.98
CA LEU A 157 -1.40 16.40 3.14
C LEU A 157 -0.70 16.83 4.44
N ASP A 158 0.49 16.32 4.71
CA ASP A 158 1.32 16.67 5.86
C ASP A 158 1.58 18.18 5.94
N ARG A 159 1.92 18.82 4.81
CA ARG A 159 2.12 20.27 4.76
C ARG A 159 0.83 21.05 5.07
N VAL A 160 -0.32 20.58 4.61
CA VAL A 160 -1.60 21.26 4.86
C VAL A 160 -2.00 21.10 6.32
N ILE A 161 -1.94 19.88 6.88
CA ILE A 161 -2.31 19.60 8.27
C ILE A 161 -1.41 20.37 9.26
N ARG A 162 -0.10 20.51 8.99
CA ARG A 162 0.82 21.24 9.88
C ARG A 162 0.64 22.76 9.88
N ASN A 163 -0.03 23.32 8.87
CA ASN A 163 -0.28 24.76 8.74
C ASN A 163 -1.70 25.16 9.15
N GLN A 164 -2.49 24.23 9.69
CA GLN A 164 -3.79 24.48 10.32
C GLN A 164 -3.62 24.58 11.83
#